data_AF-A0A7C6TCZ5-F1
#
_entry.id   AF-A0A7C6TCZ5-F1
#
_cell.length_a   1.000
_cell.length_b   1.000
_cell.length_c   1.000
_cell.angle_alpha   90.00
_cell.angle_beta   90.00
_cell.angle_gamma   90.00
#
_symmetry.space_group_name_H-M   'P 1'
#
loop_
_entity.id
_entity.type
_entity.pdbx_description
1 polymer ?
#
loop_
_entity_poly.entity_id
_entity_poly.type
_entity_poly.pdbx_seq_one_letter_code
_entity_poly.pdbx_strand_id
1 'polypeptide(L)' 'MKIFLTGGGTGGHVCPAIAIAEALKQAGHEVLFVGTRGGLEARAVPAAGYPIVHLPSRPVSRKLSPGALLSLAVTGAGVV' A
#
# COMPACT_ATOMS: atom_id res chain seq x y z
N MET A 1 14.09 10.05 11.84
CA MET A 1 13.79 8.61 11.84
C MET A 1 13.35 8.19 10.45
N LYS A 2 13.46 6.91 10.10
CA LYS A 2 12.92 6.36 8.84
C LYS A 2 11.62 5.64 9.13
N ILE A 3 10.54 6.06 8.47
CA ILE A 3 9.18 5.60 8.75
C ILE A 3 8.58 5.03 7.48
N PHE A 4 8.03 3.82 7.59
CA PHE A 4 7.23 3.22 6.53
C PHE A 4 5.75 3.53 6.75
N LEU A 5 5.09 4.05 5.72
CA LEU A 5 3.64 4.18 5.71
C LEU A 5 3.04 3.14 4.77
N THR A 6 2.13 2.35 5.32
CA THR A 6 1.34 1.36 4.60
C THR A 6 -0.14 1.69 4.81
N GLY A 7 -0.99 1.32 3.88
CA GLY A 7 -2.41 1.71 3.89
C GLY A 7 -2.82 2.22 2.52
N GLY A 8 -3.05 1.26 1.62
CA GLY A 8 -3.43 1.50 0.24
C GLY A 8 -4.73 0.77 -0.13
N GLY A 9 -5.19 0.96 -1.35
CA GLY A 9 -6.37 0.32 -1.92
C GLY A 9 -7.55 1.26 -2.18
N THR A 10 -7.75 2.31 -1.36
CA THR A 10 -8.83 3.31 -1.54
C THR A 10 -8.42 4.72 -1.10
N GLY A 11 -9.08 5.75 -1.64
CA GLY A 11 -8.81 7.16 -1.28
C GLY A 11 -8.94 7.49 0.20
N GLY A 12 -9.83 6.79 0.92
CA GLY A 12 -10.07 7.01 2.35
C GLY A 12 -8.87 6.68 3.25
N HIS A 13 -7.91 5.88 2.79
CA HIS A 13 -6.67 5.59 3.52
C HIS A 13 -5.47 6.36 2.96
N VAL A 14 -5.43 6.56 1.63
CA VAL A 14 -4.30 7.21 0.97
C VAL A 14 -4.20 8.69 1.31
N CYS A 15 -5.31 9.44 1.29
CA CYS A 15 -5.28 10.87 1.63
C CYS A 15 -4.81 11.12 3.07
N PRO A 16 -5.37 10.46 4.11
CA PRO A 16 -4.85 10.59 5.47
C PRO A 16 -3.39 10.19 5.61
N ALA A 17 -2.95 9.12 4.92
CA ALA A 17 -1.55 8.70 4.97
C ALA A 17 -0.60 9.76 4.39
N ILE A 18 -0.98 10.44 3.31
CA ILE A 18 -0.22 11.58 2.76
C ILE A 18 -0.18 12.75 3.75
N ALA A 19 -1.30 13.07 4.40
CA ALA A 19 -1.33 14.14 5.42
C ALA A 19 -0.40 13.83 6.61
N ILE A 20 -0.37 12.57 7.06
CA ILE A 20 0.56 12.11 8.11
C ILE A 20 2.00 12.20 7.62
N ALA A 21 2.29 11.78 6.38
CA ALA A 21 3.62 11.87 5.80
C ALA A 21 4.15 13.30 5.78
N GLU A 22 3.29 14.26 5.46
CA GLU A 22 3.61 15.69 5.45
C GLU A 22 3.97 16.19 6.86
N ALA A 23 3.17 15.86 7.86
CA ALA A 23 3.48 16.22 9.25
C ALA A 23 4.80 15.59 9.73
N LEU A 24 5.07 14.33 9.38
CA LEU A 24 6.32 13.64 9.73
C LEU A 24 7.53 14.25 9.02
N LYS A 25 7.39 14.62 7.74
CA LYS A 25 8.43 15.29 6.98
C LYS A 25 8.76 16.65 7.58
N GLN A 26 7.76 17.43 7.99
CA GLN A 26 7.93 18.71 8.67
C GLN A 26 8.62 18.56 10.03
N ALA A 27 8.41 17.44 10.73
CA ALA A 27 9.14 17.08 11.94
C ALA A 27 10.58 16.55 11.68
N GLY A 28 11.06 16.59 10.44
CA GLY A 28 12.42 16.16 10.07
C GLY A 28 12.58 14.65 9.96
N HIS A 29 11.52 13.92 9.60
CA HIS A 29 11.58 12.48 9.39
C HIS A 29 11.56 12.10 7.90
N GLU A 30 12.16 10.96 7.58
CA GLU A 30 12.12 10.36 6.26
C GLU A 30 10.94 9.40 6.18
N VAL A 31 10.13 9.53 5.13
CA VAL A 31 8.93 8.70 4.93
C VAL A 31 9.04 7.95 3.61
N LEU A 32 8.77 6.65 3.67
CA LEU A 32 8.66 5.78 2.50
C LEU A 32 7.31 5.07 2.51
N PHE A 33 6.56 5.24 1.43
CA PHE A 33 5.31 4.51 1.28
C PHE A 33 5.55 3.09 0.78
N VAL A 34 4.71 2.17 1.22
CA VAL A 34 4.67 0.79 0.73
C VAL A 34 3.24 0.47 0.36
N GLY A 35 3.03 0.02 -0.87
CA GLY A 35 1.70 -0.24 -1.40
C GLY A 35 1.69 -1.23 -2.55
N THR A 36 0.57 -1.32 -3.25
CA THR A 36 0.41 -2.19 -4.41
C THR A 36 0.53 -1.38 -5.71
N ARG A 37 0.73 -2.05 -6.85
CA ARG A 37 0.66 -1.36 -8.16
C ARG A 37 -0.77 -1.05 -8.61
N GLY A 38 -1.77 -1.74 -8.03
CA GLY A 38 -3.16 -1.66 -8.46
C GLY A 38 -4.02 -0.64 -7.71
N GLY A 39 -3.57 -0.20 -6.52
CA GLY A 39 -4.33 0.73 -5.69
C GLY A 39 -4.11 2.21 -6.03
N LEU A 40 -4.96 3.07 -5.47
CA LEU A 40 -4.91 4.52 -5.66
C LEU A 40 -3.58 5.14 -5.18
N GLU A 41 -2.93 4.50 -4.22
CA GLU A 41 -1.61 4.89 -3.71
C GLU A 41 -0.55 4.96 -4.81
N ALA A 42 -0.62 4.11 -5.83
CA ALA A 42 0.38 4.06 -6.89
C ALA A 42 0.44 5.33 -7.75
N ARG A 43 -0.64 6.13 -7.75
CA ARG A 43 -0.70 7.40 -8.47
C ARG A 43 -0.65 8.59 -7.52
N ALA A 44 -1.42 8.53 -6.42
CA ALA A 44 -1.56 9.67 -5.51
C ALA A 44 -0.29 9.95 -4.71
N VAL A 45 0.44 8.92 -4.26
CA VAL A 45 1.64 9.10 -3.43
C VAL A 45 2.79 9.74 -4.22
N PRO A 46 3.14 9.25 -5.44
CA PRO A 46 4.13 9.95 -6.27
C PRO A 46 3.70 11.36 -6.65
N ALA A 47 2.40 11.57 -6.92
CA ALA A 47 1.88 12.91 -7.25
C ALA A 47 1.99 13.89 -6.07
N ALA A 48 1.93 13.40 -4.82
CA ALA A 48 2.18 14.18 -3.62
C ALA A 48 3.69 14.36 -3.31
N GLY A 49 4.59 13.87 -4.16
CA GLY A 49 6.04 14.05 -4.01
C GLY A 49 6.71 13.08 -3.04
N TYR A 50 6.06 11.96 -2.72
CA TYR A 50 6.60 10.94 -1.81
C TYR A 50 7.08 9.70 -2.56
N PRO A 51 8.17 9.06 -2.11
CA PRO A 51 8.62 7.80 -2.68
C PRO A 51 7.68 6.66 -2.25
N ILE A 52 7.47 5.70 -3.17
CA ILE A 52 6.67 4.49 -2.92
C ILE A 52 7.39 3.25 -3.44
N VAL A 53 7.40 2.19 -2.63
CA VAL A 53 7.79 0.84 -3.03
C VAL A 53 6.54 0.01 -3.25
N HIS A 54 6.49 -0.72 -4.36
CA HIS A 54 5.40 -1.61 -4.67
C HIS A 54 5.72 -3.05 -4.30
N LEU A 55 4.83 -3.66 -3.53
CA LEU A 55 4.85 -5.09 -3.26
C LEU A 55 3.73 -5.77 -4.05
N PRO A 56 4.00 -6.94 -4.66
CA PRO A 56 2.93 -7.79 -5.15
C PRO A 56 2.05 -8.18 -3.94
N SER A 57 0.76 -7.95 -4.06
CA SER A 57 -0.22 -8.40 -3.07
C SER A 57 -1.57 -8.58 -3.73
N ARG A 58 -2.38 -9.48 -3.19
CA ARG A 58 -3.76 -9.69 -3.60
C ARG A 58 -4.69 -9.63 -2.40
N PRO A 59 -5.91 -9.11 -2.57
CA PRO A 59 -6.92 -9.19 -1.53
C PRO A 59 -7.21 -10.66 -1.20
N VAL A 60 -7.14 -11.00 0.08
CA VAL A 60 -7.64 -12.28 0.57
C VAL A 60 -9.15 -12.15 0.75
N SER A 61 -9.90 -12.95 0.01
CA SER A 61 -11.36 -12.95 0.11
C SER A 61 -11.78 -13.49 1.48
N ARG A 62 -12.61 -12.74 2.21
CA ARG A 62 -13.09 -13.14 3.56
C ARG A 62 -14.18 -14.23 3.52
N LYS A 63 -14.74 -14.50 2.33
CA LYS A 63 -15.71 -15.58 2.11
C LYS A 63 -14.97 -16.76 1.51
N LEU A 64 -15.21 -17.96 2.03
CA LEU A 64 -14.76 -19.22 1.42
C LEU A 64 -15.43 -19.36 0.06
N SER A 65 -14.72 -18.94 -0.98
CA SER A 65 -15.13 -19.09 -2.37
C SER A 65 -14.01 -19.82 -3.13
N PRO A 66 -14.31 -20.42 -4.29
CA PRO A 66 -13.27 -21.02 -5.14
C PRO A 66 -12.13 -20.01 -5.46
N GLY A 67 -12.47 -18.72 -5.56
CA GLY A 67 -11.49 -17.64 -5.74
C GLY A 67 -10.58 -17.41 -4.52
N ALA A 68 -11.04 -17.68 -3.30
CA ALA A 68 -10.21 -17.59 -2.10
C ALA A 68 -9.13 -18.68 -2.08
N LEU A 69 -9.49 -19.91 -2.48
CA LEU A 69 -8.56 -21.03 -2.60
C LEU A 69 -7.49 -20.76 -3.66
N LEU A 70 -7.90 -20.18 -4.80
CA LEU A 70 -6.98 -19.77 -5.86
C LEU A 70 -6.04 -18.65 -5.38
N SER A 71 -6.54 -17.63 -4.68
CA SER A 71 -5.70 -16.57 -4.12
C SER A 71 -4.64 -17.14 -3.17
N LEU A 72 -5.02 -18.07 -2.29
CA LEU A 72 -4.09 -18.73 -1.38
C LEU A 72 -3.06 -19.60 -2.12
N ALA A 73 -3.48 -20.35 -3.14
CA ALA A 73 -2.57 -21.17 -3.93
C ALA A 73 -1.56 -20.33 -4.73
N VAL A 74 -2.00 -19.21 -5.31
CA VAL A 74 -1.14 -18.30 -6.07
C VAL A 74 -0.17 -17.55 -5.16
N THR A 75 -0.60 -17.12 -3.96
CA THR A 75 0.30 -16.57 -2.94
C THR A 75 1.27 -17.64 -2.42
N GLY A 76 0.81 -18.86 -2.17
CA GLY A 76 1.66 -19.98 -1.71
C GLY A 76 2.70 -20.42 -2.75
N ALA A 77 2.42 -20.25 -4.05
CA ALA A 77 3.35 -20.51 -5.14
C ALA A 77 4.37 -19.38 -5.38
N GLY A 78 4.34 -18.30 -4.58
CA GLY A 78 5.28 -17.17 -4.72
C GLY A 78 5.04 -16.30 -5.94
N VAL A 79 3.85 -16.38 -6.55
CA VAL A 79 3.47 -15.60 -7.74
C VAL A 79 2.90 -14.23 -7.33
N VAL A 80 2.62 -14.04 -6.03
CA VAL A 80 2.18 -12.81 -5.39
C VAL A 80 2.87 -12.67 -4.05
#